data_AF-A0A1H0CG25-F1
#
_entry.id   AF-A0A1H0CG25-F1
#
_cell.length_a   1.000
_cell.length_b   1.000
_cell.length_c   1.000
_cell.angle_alpha   90.00
_cell.angle_beta   90.00
_cell.angle_gamma   90.00
#
_symmetry.space_group_name_H-M   'P 1'
#
loop_
_entity.id
_entity.type
_entity.pdbx_description
1 polymer ?
#
loop_
_entity_poly.entity_id
_entity_poly.type
_entity_poly.pdbx_seq_one_letter_code
_entity_poly.pdbx_strand_id
1 'polypeptide(L)' 'MTKIKRDPKSVNLANKIIEEYQPTSVEEMQSALKDIFGPMFEAMLKGEMNHHLGYESNDKTEKDSTNRRNGYGKKT' A
#
# COMPACT_ATOMS: atom_id res chain seq x y z
N MET A 1 -19.12 20.66 -24.27
CA MET A 1 -18.08 19.89 -23.54
C MET A 1 -18.63 19.49 -22.18
N THR A 2 -18.80 18.21 -21.92
CA THR A 2 -19.35 17.70 -20.65
C THR A 2 -18.30 17.84 -19.55
N LYS A 3 -18.57 18.63 -18.51
CA LYS A 3 -17.64 18.77 -17.37
C LYS A 3 -17.57 17.44 -16.62
N ILE A 4 -16.39 16.84 -16.54
CA ILE A 4 -16.16 15.66 -15.70
C ILE A 4 -16.33 16.09 -14.25
N LYS A 5 -17.39 15.61 -13.59
CA LYS A 5 -17.64 15.86 -12.17
C LYS A 5 -16.81 14.87 -11.36
N ARG A 6 -15.75 15.36 -10.70
CA ARG A 6 -14.94 14.56 -9.77
C ARG A 6 -15.63 14.44 -8.42
N ASP A 7 -15.44 13.31 -7.74
CA ASP A 7 -15.91 13.13 -6.37
C ASP A 7 -15.19 14.13 -5.43
N PRO A 8 -15.92 14.91 -4.61
CA PRO A 8 -15.32 15.88 -3.69
C PRO A 8 -14.29 15.27 -2.72
N LYS A 9 -14.48 14.02 -2.28
CA LYS A 9 -13.55 13.32 -1.38
C LYS A 9 -12.22 13.03 -2.09
N SER A 10 -12.28 12.59 -3.34
CA SER A 10 -11.07 12.36 -4.14
C SER A 10 -10.30 13.65 -4.39
N VAL A 11 -11.00 14.76 -4.64
CA VAL A 11 -10.36 16.08 -4.78
C VAL A 11 -9.72 16.53 -3.46
N ASN A 12 -10.42 16.36 -2.33
CA ASN A 12 -9.88 16.70 -1.02
C ASN A 12 -8.61 15.90 -0.69
N LEU A 13 -8.61 14.59 -0.98
CA LEU A 13 -7.44 13.74 -0.77
C LEU A 13 -6.27 14.17 -1.66
N ALA A 14 -6.52 14.45 -2.95
CA ALA A 14 -5.49 14.91 -3.86
C ALA A 14 -4.86 16.24 -3.40
N ASN A 15 -5.66 17.19 -2.92
CA ASN A 15 -5.16 18.45 -2.38
C ASN A 15 -4.25 18.24 -1.16
N LYS A 16 -4.63 17.35 -0.24
CA LYS A 16 -3.80 17.02 0.92
C LYS A 16 -2.46 16.41 0.53
N ILE A 17 -2.45 15.54 -0.49
CA ILE A 17 -1.20 14.95 -1.01
C ILE A 17 -0.29 16.03 -1.57
N ILE A 18 -0.84 16.96 -2.36
CA ILE A 18 -0.07 18.08 -2.93
C ILE A 18 0.46 19.01 -1.83
N GLU A 19 -0.33 19.28 -0.79
CA GLU A 19 0.06 20.14 0.32
C GLU A 19 1.19 19.55 1.17
N GLU A 20 1.14 18.25 1.44
CA GLU A 20 2.12 17.54 2.29
C GLU A 20 3.45 17.29 1.55
N TYR A 21 3.38 16.83 0.30
CA TYR A 21 4.58 16.44 -0.47
C TYR A 21 5.18 17.59 -1.30
N GLN A 22 4.41 18.67 -1.53
CA GLN A 22 4.81 19.85 -2.30
C GLN A 22 5.64 19.56 -3.57
N PRO A 23 5.21 18.63 -4.43
CA PRO A 23 6.02 18.20 -5.55
C PRO A 23 6.15 19.32 -6.58
N THR A 24 7.38 19.57 -7.01
CA THR A 24 7.74 20.57 -8.01
C THR A 24 7.93 19.95 -9.40
N SER A 25 8.09 18.62 -9.47
CA SER A 25 8.28 17.86 -10.70
C SER A 25 7.34 16.65 -10.79
N VAL A 26 7.25 16.06 -11.99
CA VAL A 26 6.49 14.83 -12.21
C VAL A 26 7.12 13.66 -11.45
N GLU A 27 8.44 13.63 -11.39
CA GLU A 27 9.25 12.61 -10.73
C GLU A 27 9.02 12.63 -9.20
N GLU A 28 8.90 13.83 -8.62
CA GLU A 28 8.57 14.01 -7.20
C GLU A 28 7.14 13.57 -6.90
N MET A 29 6.18 13.91 -7.75
CA MET A 29 4.81 13.43 -7.61
C MET A 29 4.75 11.89 -7.71
N GLN A 30 5.48 11.27 -8.64
CA GLN A 30 5.54 9.82 -8.74
C GLN A 30 6.14 9.17 -7.49
N SER A 31 7.14 9.81 -6.89
CA SER A 31 7.76 9.35 -5.65
C SER A 31 6.78 9.45 -4.47
N ALA A 32 6.08 10.59 -4.35
CA ALA A 32 5.01 10.77 -3.35
C ALA A 32 3.92 9.70 -3.47
N LEU A 33 3.47 9.39 -4.68
CA LEU A 33 2.49 8.33 -4.91
C LEU A 33 3.05 6.96 -4.49
N LYS A 34 4.31 6.64 -4.81
CA LYS A 34 4.94 5.38 -4.38
C LYS A 34 5.01 5.26 -2.86
N ASP A 35 5.32 6.34 -2.16
CA ASP A 35 5.41 6.35 -0.70
C ASP A 35 4.04 6.16 -0.03
N ILE A 36 2.98 6.68 -0.65
CA ILE A 36 1.60 6.51 -0.17
C ILE A 36 1.09 5.09 -0.47
N PHE A 37 1.27 4.61 -1.71
CA PHE A 37 0.71 3.33 -2.14
C PHE A 37 1.56 2.12 -1.73
N GLY A 38 2.86 2.29 -1.53
CA GLY A 38 3.78 1.22 -1.12
C GLY A 38 3.32 0.50 0.15
N PRO A 39 3.08 1.21 1.27
CA PRO A 39 2.58 0.61 2.50
C PRO A 39 1.20 -0.04 2.35
N MET A 40 0.32 0.53 1.51
CA MET A 40 -1.00 -0.07 1.24
C MET A 40 -0.86 -1.42 0.54
N PHE A 41 -0.04 -1.50 -0.51
CA PHE A 41 0.21 -2.77 -1.19
C PHE A 41 0.90 -3.77 -0.27
N GLU A 42 1.86 -3.34 0.54
CA GLU A 42 2.51 -4.22 1.51
C GLU A 42 1.52 -4.78 2.53
N ALA A 43 0.61 -3.95 3.05
CA ALA A 43 -0.44 -4.39 3.96
C ALA A 43 -1.39 -5.41 3.31
N MET A 44 -1.79 -5.18 2.05
CA MET A 44 -2.62 -6.12 1.30
C MET A 44 -1.90 -7.47 1.10
N LEU A 45 -0.64 -7.45 0.65
CA LEU A 45 0.15 -8.66 0.44
C LEU A 45 0.42 -9.41 1.75
N LYS A 46 0.63 -8.70 2.86
CA LYS A 46 0.72 -9.31 4.19
C LYS A 46 -0.59 -9.99 4.58
N GLY A 47 -1.72 -9.34 4.35
CA GLY A 47 -3.05 -9.92 4.59
C GLY A 47 -3.28 -11.20 3.78
N GLU A 48 -2.92 -11.18 2.48
CA GLU A 48 -2.96 -12.38 1.64
C GLU A 48 -2.06 -13.50 2.17
N MET A 49 -0.85 -13.17 2.65
CA MET A 49 0.06 -14.14 3.27
C MET A 49 -0.52 -14.72 4.57
N ASN A 50 -1.16 -13.90 5.40
CA ASN A 50 -1.82 -14.34 6.62
C ASN A 50 -2.95 -15.32 6.30
N HIS A 51 -3.78 -14.99 5.29
CA HIS A 51 -4.85 -15.86 4.84
C HIS A 51 -4.32 -17.18 4.27
N HIS A 52 -3.29 -17.13 3.41
CA HIS A 52 -2.69 -18.31 2.78
C HIS A 52 -2.06 -19.27 3.80
N LEU A 53 -1.36 -18.73 4.80
CA LEU A 53 -0.70 -19.53 5.83
C LEU A 53 -1.64 -19.93 6.99
N GLY A 54 -2.73 -19.18 7.18
CA GLY A 54 -3.67 -19.37 8.30
C GLY A 54 -3.19 -18.78 9.63
N TYR A 55 -2.11 -18.00 9.64
CA TYR A 55 -1.56 -17.42 10.87
C TYR A 55 -0.79 -16.11 10.63
N GLU A 56 -0.73 -15.29 11.67
CA GLU A 56 -0.09 -13.96 11.66
C GLU A 56 1.44 -14.02 11.83
N SER A 57 2.13 -12.92 11.49
CA SER A 57 3.57 -12.83 11.74
C SER A 57 3.88 -12.98 13.24
N ASN A 58 4.90 -13.77 13.57
CA ASN A 58 5.33 -14.10 14.94
C ASN A 58 4.30 -14.86 15.80
N ASP A 59 3.26 -15.43 15.19
CA ASP A 59 2.32 -16.28 15.90
C ASP A 59 3.02 -17.55 16.43
N LYS A 60 2.98 -17.76 17.76
CA LYS A 60 3.63 -18.87 18.47
C LYS A 60 2.76 -20.12 18.64
N THR A 61 1.51 -20.11 18.17
CA THR A 61 0.63 -21.29 18.23
C THR A 61 1.18 -22.43 17.39
N GLU A 62 0.71 -23.65 17.66
CA GLU A 62 0.98 -24.79 16.78
C GLU A 62 0.43 -24.53 15.37
N LYS A 63 1.14 -24.99 14.34
CA LYS A 63 0.79 -24.73 12.94
C LYS A 63 0.38 -26.04 12.28
N ASP A 64 -0.72 -26.00 11.54
CA ASP A 64 -1.23 -27.17 10.81
C ASP A 64 -0.32 -27.62 9.66
N SER A 65 0.52 -26.72 9.14
CA SER A 65 1.46 -27.00 8.06
C SER A 65 2.93 -26.80 8.45
N THR A 66 3.82 -27.41 7.67
CA THR A 66 5.27 -27.22 7.77
C THR A 66 5.74 -25.93 7.12
N ASN A 67 4.89 -25.25 6.34
CA ASN A 67 5.26 -24.02 5.63
C ASN A 67 5.45 -22.86 6.62
N ARG A 68 6.48 -22.02 6.38
CA ARG A 68 6.84 -20.92 7.27
C ARG A 68 7.18 -19.65 6.50
N ARG A 69 6.93 -18.50 7.13
CA ARG A 69 7.34 -17.19 6.63
C ARG A 69 8.86 -17.13 6.52
N ASN A 70 9.35 -16.57 5.41
CA ASN A 70 10.77 -16.52 5.09
C ASN A 70 11.25 -15.08 4.78
N GLY A 71 10.85 -14.13 5.62
CA GLY A 71 11.26 -12.73 5.49
C GLY A 71 10.61 -11.98 4.32
N TYR A 72 11.35 -11.00 3.79
CA TYR A 72 10.88 -10.06 2.76
C TYR A 72 11.81 -10.10 1.54
N GLY A 73 11.22 -9.95 0.34
CA GLY A 73 11.95 -9.81 -0.91
C GLY A 73 11.68 -8.45 -1.55
N LYS A 74 12.71 -7.84 -2.14
CA LYS A 74 12.54 -6.60 -2.93
C LYS A 74 12.01 -6.96 -4.31
N LYS A 75 10.88 -6.37 -4.72
CA LYS A 75 10.39 -6.47 -6.09
C LYS A 75 11.03 -5.37 -6.94
N THR A 76 11.73 -5.75 -7.99
CA THR A 76 12.33 -4.87 -9.00
C THR A 76 11.44 -4.75 -10.22
#